data_AF-A0A968T681-F1
#
_entry.id   AF-A0A968T681-F1
#
_cell.length_a   1.000
_cell.length_b   1.000
_cell.length_c   1.000
_cell.angle_alpha   90.00
_cell.angle_beta   90.00
_cell.angle_gamma   90.00
#
_symmetry.space_group_name_H-M   'P 1'
#
loop_
_entity.id
_entity.type
_entity.pdbx_description
1 polymer ?
#
loop_
_entity_poly.entity_id
_entity_poly.type
_entity_poly.pdbx_seq_one_letter_code
_entity_poly.pdbx_strand_id
1 'polypeptide(L)'
;MADCSFQLRKYDQAIEYYDRAYFAYPNDSLRINSLLDKTKCNLATKNYNIALIDLLGITDSLPEKTYRIKQFYTGICYFGNEQFDDARHYFTDAVHPSFNAAT
;
A
#
# COMPACT_ATOMS: atom_id res chain seq x y z
N MET A 1 -1.62 -6.03 17.79
CA MET A 1 -2.59 -4.96 18.17
C MET A 1 -3.15 -4.28 16.92
N ALA A 2 -2.28 -3.81 16.00
CA ALA A 2 -2.70 -3.23 14.71
C ALA A 2 -3.70 -4.11 13.94
N ASP A 3 -3.33 -5.36 13.65
CA ASP A 3 -4.20 -6.29 12.90
C ASP A 3 -5.53 -6.55 13.62
N CYS A 4 -5.52 -6.65 14.95
CA CYS A 4 -6.74 -6.82 15.73
C CYS A 4 -7.65 -5.60 15.61
N SER A 5 -7.09 -4.39 15.75
CA SER A 5 -7.82 -3.14 15.53
C SER A 5 -8.37 -3.05 14.10
N PHE A 6 -7.61 -3.48 13.09
CA PHE A 6 -8.07 -3.54 11.70
C PHE A 6 -9.25 -4.50 11.52
N GLN A 7 -9.17 -5.72 12.07
CA GLN A 7 -10.28 -6.70 12.01
C GLN A 7 -11.53 -6.20 12.74
N LEU A 8 -11.34 -5.43 13.81
CA LEU A 8 -12.42 -4.75 14.54
C LEU A 8 -12.90 -3.46 13.86
N ARG A 9 -12.40 -3.15 12.65
CA ARG A 9 -12.72 -1.93 11.86
C ARG A 9 -12.38 -0.62 12.57
N LYS A 10 -11.51 -0.65 13.57
CA LYS A 10 -10.96 0.52 14.26
C LYS A 10 -9.77 1.05 13.46
N TYR A 11 -10.04 1.58 12.27
CA TYR A 11 -9.01 1.91 11.29
C TYR A 11 -8.03 2.99 11.79
N ASP A 12 -8.49 4.04 12.47
CA ASP A 12 -7.60 5.08 12.99
C ASP A 12 -6.61 4.53 14.02
N GLN A 13 -7.09 3.64 14.91
CA GLN A 13 -6.23 2.98 15.89
C GLN A 13 -5.26 2.01 15.22
N ALA A 14 -5.71 1.29 14.18
CA ALA A 14 -4.85 0.41 13.41
C ALA A 14 -3.73 1.20 12.71
N ILE A 15 -4.07 2.34 12.09
CA ILE A 15 -3.11 3.27 11.47
C ILE A 15 -2.06 3.71 12.48
N GLU A 16 -2.47 4.16 13.66
CA GLU A 16 -1.54 4.59 14.72
C GLU A 16 -0.54 3.48 15.09
N TYR A 17 -1.01 2.24 15.21
CA TYR A 17 -0.13 1.11 15.51
C TYR A 17 0.79 0.74 14.34
N TYR A 18 0.31 0.82 13.09
CA TYR A 18 1.15 0.56 11.91
C TYR A 18 2.20 1.64 11.71
N ASP A 19 1.89 2.93 11.98
CA ASP A 19 2.87 4.02 11.97
C ASP A 19 3.98 3.77 12.99
N ARG A 20 3.62 3.40 14.23
CA ARG A 20 4.61 3.04 15.26
C ARG A 20 5.49 1.87 14.81
N ALA A 21 4.90 0.85 14.19
CA ALA A 21 5.64 -0.30 13.68
C ALA A 21 6.62 0.10 12.56
N TYR A 22 6.18 0.95 11.63
CA TYR A 22 7.02 1.50 10.57
C TYR A 22 8.27 2.20 11.12
N PHE A 23 8.12 3.07 12.13
CA PHE A 23 9.27 3.75 12.74
C PHE A 23 10.14 2.84 13.62
N ALA A 24 9.59 1.77 14.18
CA ALA A 24 10.30 0.87 15.08
C ALA A 24 11.13 -0.20 14.34
N TYR A 25 10.71 -0.66 13.17
CA TYR A 25 11.43 -1.71 12.46
C TYR A 25 12.74 -1.19 11.88
N PRO A 26 13.87 -1.92 12.01
CA PRO A 26 15.13 -1.56 11.37
C PRO A 26 15.26 -2.15 9.95
N ASN A 27 14.38 -3.07 9.57
CA ASN A 27 14.41 -3.79 8.29
C ASN A 27 13.38 -3.20 7.31
N ASP A 28 13.82 -2.84 6.12
CA ASP A 28 12.99 -2.20 5.09
C ASP A 28 11.79 -3.05 4.67
N SER A 29 11.92 -4.38 4.60
CA SER A 29 10.80 -5.26 4.25
C SER A 29 9.66 -5.21 5.27
N LEU A 30 9.99 -5.16 6.57
CA LEU A 30 8.99 -5.05 7.63
C LEU A 30 8.37 -3.65 7.71
N ARG A 31 9.17 -2.61 7.39
CA ARG A 31 8.67 -1.24 7.23
C ARG A 31 7.66 -1.17 6.11
N ILE A 32 8.00 -1.68 4.93
CA ILE A 32 7.11 -1.67 3.75
C ILE A 32 5.83 -2.46 4.04
N ASN A 33 5.90 -3.61 4.70
CA ASN A 33 4.70 -4.34 5.09
C ASN A 33 3.79 -3.52 6.01
N SER A 34 4.36 -2.86 7.02
CA SER A 34 3.60 -1.98 7.94
C SER A 34 2.95 -0.82 7.19
N LEU A 35 3.67 -0.23 6.23
CA LEU A 35 3.15 0.83 5.38
C LEU A 35 2.00 0.34 4.50
N LEU A 36 2.13 -0.84 3.86
CA LEU A 36 1.05 -1.43 3.07
C LEU A 36 -0.17 -1.79 3.92
N ASP A 37 0.02 -2.23 5.16
CA ASP A 37 -1.08 -2.51 6.08
C ASP A 37 -1.81 -1.23 6.52
N LYS A 38 -1.06 -0.14 6.77
CA LYS A 38 -1.63 1.20 6.95
C LYS A 38 -2.39 1.65 5.70
N THR A 39 -1.83 1.44 4.50
CA THR A 39 -2.51 1.75 3.23
C THR A 39 -3.86 1.04 3.15
N LYS A 40 -3.98 -0.24 3.53
CA LYS A 40 -5.27 -0.96 3.57
C LYS A 40 -6.29 -0.26 4.45
N CYS A 41 -5.87 0.27 5.60
CA CYS A 41 -6.74 1.03 6.49
C CYS A 41 -7.25 2.31 5.80
N ASN A 42 -6.35 3.08 5.19
CA ASN A 42 -6.69 4.29 4.44
C ASN A 42 -7.61 4.00 3.24
N LEU A 43 -7.41 2.88 2.54
CA LEU A 43 -8.31 2.44 1.48
C LEU A 43 -9.71 2.10 2.02
N ALA A 44 -9.79 1.41 3.15
CA ALA A 44 -11.06 1.06 3.80
C ALA A 44 -11.85 2.28 4.26
N THR A 45 -11.18 3.37 4.64
CA THR A 45 -11.77 4.66 5.02
C THR A 45 -11.90 5.63 3.85
N LYS A 46 -11.56 5.22 2.62
CA LYS A 46 -11.58 6.05 1.40
C LYS A 46 -10.64 7.26 1.43
N ASN A 47 -9.62 7.23 2.26
CA ASN A 47 -8.55 8.22 2.31
C ASN A 47 -7.54 7.99 1.16
N TYR A 48 -8.02 7.99 -0.09
CA TYR A 48 -7.24 7.59 -1.27
C TYR A 48 -5.99 8.44 -1.48
N ASN A 49 -6.07 9.75 -1.27
CA ASN A 49 -4.93 10.65 -1.41
C ASN A 49 -3.82 10.38 -0.38
N ILE A 50 -4.19 10.06 0.86
CA ILE A 50 -3.22 9.71 1.90
C ILE A 50 -2.56 8.37 1.58
N ALA A 51 -3.37 7.37 1.20
CA ALA A 51 -2.88 6.07 0.74
C ALA A 51 -1.92 6.21 -0.45
N LEU A 52 -2.22 7.10 -1.40
CA LEU A 52 -1.39 7.34 -2.57
C LEU A 52 -0.04 7.97 -2.21
N ILE A 53 -0.01 8.94 -1.29
CA ILE A 53 1.25 9.52 -0.78
C ILE A 53 2.14 8.43 -0.18
N ASP A 54 1.59 7.58 0.69
CA ASP A 54 2.32 6.47 1.32
C ASP A 54 2.90 5.52 0.25
N LEU A 55 2.10 5.14 -0.75
CA LEU A 55 2.51 4.20 -1.81
C LEU A 55 3.57 4.78 -2.75
N LEU A 56 3.43 6.03 -3.16
CA LEU A 56 4.37 6.70 -4.07
C LEU A 56 5.73 6.94 -3.41
N GLY A 57 5.76 7.06 -2.07
CA GLY A 57 7.01 7.16 -1.30
C GLY A 57 7.86 5.89 -1.28
N ILE A 58 7.35 4.74 -1.73
CA ILE A 58 8.11 3.49 -1.78
C ILE A 58 8.99 3.46 -3.04
N THR A 59 10.30 3.69 -2.89
CA THR A 59 11.25 3.85 -4.02
C THR A 59 12.18 2.66 -4.27
N ASP A 60 12.12 1.62 -3.45
CA ASP A 60 13.12 0.55 -3.46
C ASP A 60 12.82 -0.59 -4.44
N SER A 61 13.82 -1.44 -4.68
CA SER A 61 13.65 -2.72 -5.38
C SER A 61 12.75 -3.63 -4.53
N LEU A 62 11.48 -3.70 -4.91
CA LEU A 62 10.49 -4.50 -4.22
C LEU A 62 10.53 -5.95 -4.71
N PRO A 63 10.41 -6.94 -3.80
CA PRO A 63 10.06 -8.30 -4.20
C PRO A 63 8.80 -8.28 -5.05
N GLU A 64 8.74 -9.14 -6.07
CA GLU A 64 7.66 -9.16 -7.07
C GLU A 64 6.26 -9.14 -6.44
N LYS A 65 6.05 -9.95 -5.40
CA LYS A 65 4.78 -9.98 -4.67
C LYS A 65 4.42 -8.62 -4.06
N THR A 66 5.38 -7.97 -3.40
CA THR A 66 5.18 -6.66 -2.77
C THR A 66 4.97 -5.58 -3.82
N TYR A 67 5.68 -5.64 -4.94
CA TYR A 67 5.47 -4.78 -6.09
C TYR A 67 4.03 -4.87 -6.61
N ARG A 68 3.52 -6.09 -6.88
CA ARG A 68 2.15 -6.30 -7.37
C ARG A 68 1.11 -5.76 -6.39
N ILE A 69 1.30 -5.96 -5.09
CA ILE A 69 0.41 -5.43 -4.05
C ILE A 69 0.41 -3.89 -4.07
N LYS A 70 1.60 -3.27 -4.11
CA LYS A 70 1.74 -1.82 -4.23
C LYS A 70 0.98 -1.30 -5.46
N GLN A 71 1.21 -1.88 -6.64
CA GLN A 71 0.54 -1.43 -7.87
C GLN A 71 -0.97 -1.63 -7.81
N PHE A 72 -1.44 -2.74 -7.25
CA PHE A 72 -2.87 -2.96 -7.07
C PHE A 72 -3.50 -1.90 -6.15
N TYR A 73 -2.87 -1.56 -5.03
CA TYR A 73 -3.37 -0.52 -4.12
C TYR A 73 -3.30 0.88 -4.72
N THR A 74 -2.25 1.19 -5.48
CA THR A 74 -2.15 2.44 -6.25
C THR A 74 -3.30 2.55 -7.24
N GLY A 75 -3.60 1.46 -7.98
CA GLY A 75 -4.75 1.39 -8.88
C GLY A 75 -6.09 1.64 -8.18
N ILE A 76 -6.29 1.08 -6.98
CA ILE A 76 -7.50 1.35 -6.16
C ILE A 76 -7.57 2.83 -5.78
N CYS A 77 -6.46 3.47 -5.41
CA CYS A 77 -6.44 4.89 -5.05
C CYS A 77 -6.87 5.76 -6.24
N TYR A 78 -6.25 5.55 -7.41
CA TYR A 78 -6.62 6.29 -8.62
C TYR A 78 -8.06 6.02 -9.04
N PHE A 79 -8.54 4.78 -8.93
CA PHE A 79 -9.93 4.45 -9.22
C PHE A 79 -10.89 5.17 -8.27
N GLY A 80 -10.59 5.18 -6.97
CA GLY A 80 -11.37 5.86 -5.95
C GLY A 80 -11.40 7.38 -6.11
N ASN A 81 -10.37 7.96 -6.75
CA ASN A 81 -10.28 9.36 -7.15
C ASN A 81 -10.83 9.64 -8.57
N GLU A 82 -11.48 8.67 -9.20
CA GLU A 82 -12.05 8.77 -10.56
C GLU A 82 -11.02 9.02 -11.68
N GLN A 83 -9.74 8.76 -11.40
CA GLN A 83 -8.64 8.84 -12.36
C GLN A 83 -8.48 7.50 -13.09
N PHE A 84 -9.43 7.19 -13.97
CA PHE A 84 -9.59 5.85 -14.52
C PHE A 84 -8.45 5.39 -15.45
N ASP A 85 -7.81 6.32 -16.18
CA ASP A 85 -6.68 5.96 -17.04
C ASP A 85 -5.46 5.53 -16.23
N ASP A 86 -5.14 6.26 -15.16
CA ASP A 86 -4.09 5.89 -14.20
C ASP A 86 -4.44 4.57 -13.51
N ALA A 87 -5.68 4.43 -13.03
CA ALA A 87 -6.14 3.20 -12.39
C ALA A 87 -5.96 1.98 -13.31
N ARG A 88 -6.35 2.11 -14.58
CA ARG A 88 -6.17 1.05 -15.59
C ARG A 88 -4.70 0.69 -15.74
N HIS A 89 -3.82 1.67 -15.89
CA HIS A 89 -2.37 1.45 -16.00
C HIS A 89 -1.83 0.64 -14.81
N TYR A 90 -2.13 1.08 -13.58
CA TYR A 90 -1.63 0.43 -12.36
C TYR A 90 -2.22 -0.97 -12.15
N PHE A 91 -3.49 -1.20 -12.50
CA PHE A 91 -4.09 -2.54 -12.47
C PHE A 91 -3.45 -3.48 -13.49
N THR A 92 -3.16 -3.00 -14.70
CA THR A 92 -2.44 -3.79 -15.70
C THR A 92 -1.06 -4.19 -15.19
N ASP A 93 -0.31 -3.25 -14.61
CA ASP A 93 1.03 -3.51 -14.07
C ASP A 93 1.02 -4.46 -12.86
N ALA A 94 -0.06 -4.51 -12.07
CA ALA A 94 -0.19 -5.46 -10.97
C ALA A 94 -0.31 -6.93 -11.44
N VAL A 95 -0.95 -7.15 -12.59
CA VAL A 95 -1.15 -8.50 -13.17
C VAL A 95 0.00 -8.87 -14.11
N HIS A 96 0.45 -7.91 -14.91
CA HIS A 96 1.54 -8.05 -15.88
C HIS A 96 2.60 -6.97 -15.62
N PRO A 97 3.50 -7.18 -14.64
CA PRO A 97 4.58 -6.25 -14.35
C PRO A 97 5.41 -6.03 -15.61
N SER A 98 5.45 -4.79 -16.06
CA SER A 98 6.21 -4.37 -17.25
C SER A 98 7.73 -4.37 -17.03
N PHE A 99 8.20 -4.69 -15.81
CA PHE A 99 9.61 -4.93 -15.52
C PHE A 99 9.95 -6.42 -15.60
N ASN A 100 10.87 -6.75 -16.51
CA ASN A 100 11.70 -7.96 -16.41
C ASN A 100 12.32 -7.95 -15.02
N ALA A 101 11.91 -8.87 -14.14
CA ALA A 101 12.64 -9.14 -12.91
C ALA A 101 14.07 -9.48 -13.34
N ALA A 102 15.02 -8.60 -13.03
CA ALA A 102 16.42 -8.94 -13.17
C ALA A 102 16.68 -10.12 -12.24
N THR A 103 16.93 -11.28 -12.87
CA THR A 103 17.64 -12.49 -12.42
C THR A 103 17.81 -12.71 -10.92
#